data_AF-A0AAW0HPR7-F1
#
_entry.id   AF-A0AAW0HPR7-F1
#
_cell.length_a   1.000
_cell.length_b   1.000
_cell.length_c   1.000
_cell.angle_alpha   90.00
_cell.angle_beta   90.00
_cell.angle_gamma   90.00
#
_symmetry.space_group_name_H-M   'P 1'
#
loop_
_entity.id
_entity.type
_entity.pdbx_description
1 polymer ?
#
loop_
_entity_poly.entity_id
_entity_poly.type
_entity_poly.pdbx_seq_one_letter_code
_entity_poly.pdbx_strand_id
1 'polypeptide(L)'
;MYVQCMEVGRDKCLPVYYEHLVLHHRRSIKRILDFLGITWNDTVLHHEDLIGKPGGVSLSKIERSTDQVIKPVNLEALCKWTGHIPGDVRDMAQIAPMLARLGYDPYANPPNYGNPDPTVINNTHWVLKGDYKTPANLKGYFQVNQNSTSQHLGSL
;
A
#
# COMPACT_ATOMS: atom_id res chain seq x y z
N MET A 1 17.81 -7.40 -4.48
CA MET A 1 16.45 -7.93 -4.24
C MET A 1 15.84 -8.59 -5.47
N TYR A 2 15.53 -7.88 -6.57
CA TYR A 2 14.92 -8.52 -7.76
C TYR A 2 15.78 -9.65 -8.36
N VAL A 3 17.07 -9.39 -8.61
CA VAL A 3 17.98 -10.40 -9.18
C VAL A 3 18.07 -11.64 -8.28
N GLN A 4 18.27 -11.44 -6.97
CA GLN A 4 18.31 -12.52 -5.99
C GLN A 4 17.00 -13.32 -5.95
N CYS A 5 15.84 -12.66 -6.06
CA CYS A 5 14.54 -13.33 -6.18
C CYS A 5 14.46 -14.24 -7.42
N MET A 6 15.02 -13.79 -8.54
CA MET A 6 15.08 -14.59 -9.76
C MET A 6 16.08 -15.75 -9.65
N GLU A 7 17.21 -15.55 -8.95
CA GLU A 7 18.24 -16.58 -8.72
C GLU A 7 17.74 -17.73 -7.84
N VAL A 8 16.99 -17.43 -6.78
CA VAL A 8 16.43 -18.49 -5.90
C VAL A 8 15.31 -19.29 -6.57
N GLY A 9 14.73 -18.76 -7.66
CA GLY A 9 13.73 -19.42 -8.48
C GLY A 9 12.28 -19.10 -8.08
N ARG A 10 11.38 -19.35 -9.05
CA ARG A 10 9.95 -18.98 -8.96
C ARG A 10 9.17 -19.73 -7.89
N ASP A 11 9.68 -20.87 -7.42
CA ASP A 11 9.05 -21.66 -6.36
C ASP A 11 9.46 -21.17 -4.96
N LYS A 12 10.45 -20.27 -4.87
CA LYS A 12 10.99 -19.75 -3.59
C LYS A 12 10.82 -18.25 -3.44
N CYS A 13 10.68 -17.51 -4.53
CA CYS A 13 10.43 -16.09 -4.47
C CYS A 13 9.39 -15.65 -5.51
N LEU A 14 8.39 -14.92 -5.02
CA LEU A 14 7.31 -14.35 -5.81
C LEU A 14 7.39 -12.82 -5.78
N PRO A 15 7.71 -12.16 -6.90
CA PRO A 15 7.57 -10.71 -7.01
C PRO A 15 6.08 -10.32 -6.92
N VAL A 16 5.76 -9.44 -5.97
CA VAL A 16 4.42 -8.88 -5.76
C VAL A 16 4.48 -7.37 -6.02
N TYR A 17 3.76 -6.94 -7.05
CA TYR A 17 3.62 -5.53 -7.41
C TYR A 17 2.58 -4.88 -6.48
N TYR A 18 2.99 -3.84 -5.78
CA TYR A 18 2.11 -3.14 -4.82
C TYR A 18 0.86 -2.60 -5.52
N GLU A 19 1.00 -2.03 -6.71
CA GLU A 19 -0.10 -1.42 -7.44
C GLU A 19 -1.11 -2.48 -7.87
N HIS A 20 -0.66 -3.65 -8.33
CA HIS A 20 -1.55 -4.78 -8.62
C HIS A 20 -2.19 -5.37 -7.36
N LEU A 21 -1.50 -5.38 -6.22
CA LEU A 21 -2.07 -5.79 -4.95
C LEU A 21 -3.18 -4.85 -4.51
N VAL A 22 -2.99 -3.54 -4.68
CA VAL A 22 -3.99 -2.54 -4.34
C VAL A 22 -5.16 -2.58 -5.32
N LEU A 23 -4.91 -2.58 -6.63
CA LEU A 23 -5.95 -2.53 -7.67
C LEU A 23 -6.78 -3.82 -7.72
N HIS A 24 -6.13 -4.98 -7.55
CA HIS A 24 -6.73 -6.31 -7.73
C HIS A 24 -6.53 -7.21 -6.51
N HIS A 25 -6.91 -6.71 -5.34
CA HIS A 25 -6.63 -7.32 -4.03
C HIS A 25 -6.92 -8.84 -3.98
N ARG A 26 -8.13 -9.26 -4.37
CA ARG A 26 -8.53 -10.67 -4.34
C ARG A 26 -7.67 -11.55 -5.23
N ARG A 27 -7.42 -11.11 -6.47
CA ARG A 27 -6.60 -11.85 -7.43
C ARG A 27 -5.16 -11.99 -6.93
N SER A 28 -4.61 -10.90 -6.40
CA SER A 28 -3.24 -10.83 -5.92
C SER A 28 -3.02 -11.72 -4.70
N ILE A 29 -3.89 -11.64 -3.69
CA ILE A 29 -3.76 -12.49 -2.49
C ILE A 29 -4.00 -13.97 -2.82
N LYS A 30 -4.96 -14.30 -3.70
CA LYS A 30 -5.17 -15.69 -4.11
C LYS A 30 -3.89 -16.29 -4.70
N ARG A 31 -3.23 -15.57 -5.60
CA ARG A 31 -1.93 -15.98 -6.18
C ARG A 31 -0.83 -16.13 -5.13
N ILE A 32 -0.79 -15.25 -4.12
CA ILE A 32 0.20 -15.32 -3.04
C ILE A 32 -0.06 -16.55 -2.15
N LEU A 33 -1.29 -16.81 -1.75
CA LEU A 33 -1.64 -17.97 -0.93
C LEU A 33 -1.40 -19.29 -1.67
N ASP A 34 -1.76 -19.34 -2.96
CA ASP A 34 -1.47 -20.49 -3.82
C ASP A 34 0.04 -20.76 -3.91
N PHE A 35 0.85 -19.70 -4.08
CA PHE A 35 2.32 -19.81 -4.09
C PHE A 35 2.89 -20.33 -2.75
N LEU A 36 2.32 -19.90 -1.62
CA LEU A 36 2.74 -20.34 -0.29
C LEU A 36 2.18 -21.72 0.12
N GLY A 37 1.29 -22.30 -0.68
CA GLY A 37 0.60 -23.55 -0.32
C GLY A 37 -0.38 -23.38 0.86
N ILE A 38 -0.93 -22.18 1.05
CA ILE A 38 -1.86 -21.86 2.13
C ILE A 38 -3.29 -21.83 1.58
N THR A 39 -4.24 -22.42 2.30
CA THR A 39 -5.65 -22.43 1.90
C THR A 39 -6.26 -21.03 1.94
N TRP A 40 -7.08 -20.71 0.94
CA TRP A 40 -7.83 -19.45 0.89
C TRP A 40 -8.74 -19.25 2.11
N ASN A 41 -8.76 -18.03 2.65
CA ASN A 41 -9.76 -17.54 3.59
C ASN A 41 -10.14 -16.11 3.20
N ASP A 42 -11.43 -15.78 3.20
CA ASP A 42 -11.92 -14.46 2.79
C ASP A 42 -11.50 -13.34 3.74
N THR A 43 -11.13 -13.68 4.99
CA THR A 43 -10.62 -12.74 5.99
C THR A 43 -9.39 -11.95 5.53
N VAL A 44 -8.61 -12.48 4.59
CA VAL A 44 -7.45 -11.78 4.02
C VAL A 44 -7.85 -10.51 3.25
N LEU A 45 -9.13 -10.38 2.88
CA LEU A 45 -9.66 -9.20 2.21
C LEU A 45 -10.13 -8.10 3.18
N HIS A 46 -10.15 -8.42 4.48
CA HIS A 46 -10.76 -7.62 5.55
C HIS A 46 -9.82 -7.49 6.74
N HIS A 47 -8.54 -7.19 6.49
CA HIS A 47 -7.51 -7.13 7.54
C HIS A 47 -7.83 -6.06 8.58
N GLU A 48 -8.49 -4.97 8.17
CA GLU A 48 -8.90 -3.85 9.01
C GLU A 48 -9.86 -4.26 10.13
N ASP A 49 -10.69 -5.27 9.90
CA ASP A 49 -11.62 -5.79 10.90
C ASP A 49 -10.95 -6.73 11.91
N LEU A 50 -9.71 -7.15 11.68
CA LEU A 50 -8.98 -8.12 12.50
C LEU A 50 -7.88 -7.51 13.37
N ILE A 51 -7.71 -6.19 13.34
CA ILE A 51 -6.65 -5.52 14.09
C ILE A 51 -6.91 -5.58 15.59
N GLY A 52 -5.93 -6.09 16.33
CA GLY A 52 -5.99 -6.24 17.79
C GLY A 52 -6.91 -7.36 18.28
N LYS A 53 -7.46 -8.19 17.38
CA LYS A 53 -8.26 -9.36 17.75
C LYS A 53 -7.39 -10.61 17.92
N PRO A 54 -7.79 -11.59 18.76
CA PRO A 54 -7.08 -12.87 18.88
C PRO A 54 -6.94 -13.56 17.53
N GLY A 55 -5.72 -13.98 17.19
CA GLY A 55 -5.42 -14.60 15.88
C GLY A 55 -5.47 -13.65 14.68
N GLY A 56 -5.62 -12.34 14.91
CA GLY A 56 -5.67 -11.32 13.87
C GLY A 56 -4.36 -10.54 13.70
N VAL A 57 -4.47 -9.28 13.29
CA VAL A 57 -3.32 -8.42 12.99
C VAL A 57 -2.87 -7.68 14.25
N SER A 58 -1.62 -7.90 14.67
CA SER A 58 -0.98 -7.12 15.73
C SER A 58 -0.19 -5.97 15.11
N LEU A 59 -0.44 -4.74 15.55
CA LEU A 59 0.26 -3.56 15.06
C LEU A 59 1.01 -2.85 16.18
N SER A 60 2.23 -2.42 15.88
CA SER A 60 3.03 -1.56 16.75
C SER A 60 2.56 -0.11 16.67
N LYS A 61 2.46 0.57 17.82
CA LYS A 61 2.06 2.00 17.85
C LYS A 61 3.11 2.94 17.27
N ILE A 62 4.37 2.49 17.21
CA ILE A 62 5.51 3.32 16.82
C ILE A 62 5.97 3.07 15.37
N GLU A 63 5.41 2.05 14.71
CA GLU A 63 5.70 1.79 13.31
C GLU A 63 5.05 2.83 12.42
N ARG A 64 5.80 3.31 11.43
CA ARG A 64 5.40 4.40 10.52
C ARG A 64 4.26 4.01 9.58
N SER A 65 4.03 2.71 9.40
CA SER A 65 2.99 2.19 8.51
C SER A 65 1.64 1.99 9.19
N THR A 66 1.57 2.14 10.52
CA THR A 66 0.40 1.73 11.30
C THR A 66 -0.84 2.56 11.00
N ASP A 67 -0.72 3.86 10.75
CA ASP A 67 -1.85 4.75 10.39
C ASP A 67 -2.42 4.44 9.00
N GLN A 68 -1.64 3.90 8.07
CA GLN A 68 -2.16 3.49 6.77
C GLN A 68 -2.74 2.07 6.82
N VAL A 69 -2.11 1.14 7.54
CA VAL A 69 -2.54 -0.28 7.61
C VAL A 69 -3.86 -0.46 8.36
N ILE A 70 -4.25 0.47 9.25
CA ILE A 70 -5.57 0.40 9.91
C ILE A 70 -6.76 0.62 8.96
N LYS A 71 -6.52 1.10 7.75
CA LYS A 71 -7.54 1.32 6.73
C LYS A 71 -7.67 0.07 5.85
N PRO A 72 -8.85 -0.19 5.26
CA PRO A 72 -8.98 -1.20 4.21
C PRO A 72 -8.09 -0.85 3.02
N VAL A 73 -7.79 -1.83 2.17
CA VAL A 73 -7.05 -1.61 0.91
C VAL A 73 -7.77 -0.55 0.07
N ASN A 74 -7.05 0.51 -0.31
CA ASN A 74 -7.59 1.71 -0.95
C ASN A 74 -6.57 2.34 -1.92
N LEU A 75 -7.03 3.30 -2.74
CA LEU A 75 -6.26 3.88 -3.84
C LEU A 75 -5.47 5.14 -3.46
N GLU A 76 -5.56 5.61 -2.21
CA GLU A 76 -5.03 6.92 -1.83
C GLU A 76 -3.56 7.10 -2.20
N ALA A 77 -2.73 6.07 -2.08
CA ALA A 77 -1.27 6.21 -2.19
C ALA A 77 -0.70 6.04 -3.61
N LEU A 78 -1.42 5.43 -4.55
CA LEU A 78 -0.85 4.93 -5.82
C LEU A 78 -0.11 6.00 -6.63
N CYS A 79 -0.73 7.19 -6.78
CA CYS A 79 -0.20 8.27 -7.61
C CYS A 79 0.14 9.54 -6.81
N LYS A 80 0.18 9.47 -5.46
CA LYS A 80 0.42 10.63 -4.59
C LYS A 80 1.81 11.27 -4.76
N TRP A 81 2.76 10.57 -5.37
CA TRP A 81 4.10 11.09 -5.65
C TRP A 81 4.15 12.00 -6.88
N THR A 82 3.16 11.91 -7.78
CA THR A 82 3.12 12.67 -9.04
C THR A 82 3.22 14.17 -8.76
N GLY A 83 4.13 14.85 -9.44
CA GLY A 83 4.35 16.29 -9.27
C GLY A 83 5.20 16.68 -8.05
N HIS A 84 5.62 15.72 -7.23
CA HIS A 84 6.52 15.94 -6.09
C HIS A 84 7.97 15.51 -6.35
N ILE A 85 8.29 15.07 -7.57
CA ILE A 85 9.67 14.84 -8.00
C ILE A 85 10.22 16.16 -8.56
N PRO A 86 11.35 16.67 -8.03
CA PRO A 86 11.98 17.89 -8.53
C PRO A 86 12.29 17.82 -10.03
N GLY A 87 12.05 18.91 -10.76
CA GLY A 87 12.22 18.95 -12.22
C GLY A 87 13.69 18.88 -12.70
N ASP A 88 14.65 19.09 -11.81
CA ASP A 88 16.08 18.90 -12.08
C ASP A 88 16.49 17.42 -12.12
N VAL A 89 15.61 16.50 -11.74
CA VAL A 89 15.70 15.06 -12.02
C VAL A 89 15.48 14.84 -13.52
N ARG A 90 16.50 15.20 -14.30
CA ARG A 90 16.43 15.28 -15.78
C ARG A 90 16.47 13.93 -16.48
N ASP A 91 16.94 12.86 -15.80
CA ASP A 91 16.99 11.53 -16.41
C ASP A 91 16.65 10.42 -15.40
N MET A 92 15.35 10.19 -15.23
CA MET A 92 14.83 9.12 -14.38
C MET A 92 15.29 7.74 -14.83
N ALA A 93 15.49 7.52 -16.14
CA ALA A 93 15.94 6.24 -16.66
C ALA A 93 17.41 5.95 -16.30
N GLN A 94 18.27 6.98 -16.28
CA GLN A 94 19.64 6.86 -15.78
C GLN A 94 19.70 6.64 -14.27
N ILE A 95 18.88 7.38 -13.50
CA ILE A 95 18.88 7.29 -12.03
C ILE A 95 18.30 5.95 -11.57
N ALA A 96 17.23 5.47 -12.22
CA ALA A 96 16.47 4.31 -11.81
C ALA A 96 16.17 3.37 -12.99
N PRO A 97 17.19 2.74 -13.61
CA PRO A 97 16.99 1.80 -14.72
C PRO A 97 16.17 0.56 -14.31
N MET A 98 16.07 0.30 -13.01
CA MET A 98 15.21 -0.75 -12.47
C MET A 98 13.72 -0.49 -12.70
N LEU A 99 13.28 0.75 -12.91
CA LEU A 99 11.88 1.05 -13.27
C LEU A 99 11.50 0.27 -14.54
N ALA A 100 12.24 0.48 -15.63
CA ALA A 100 12.00 -0.20 -16.90
C ALA A 100 12.11 -1.72 -16.75
N ARG A 101 13.11 -2.22 -16.00
CA ARG A 101 13.29 -3.65 -15.76
C ARG A 101 12.13 -4.30 -15.00
N LEU A 102 11.47 -3.54 -14.13
CA LEU A 102 10.31 -3.99 -13.37
C LEU A 102 8.99 -3.75 -14.12
N GLY A 103 9.00 -3.06 -15.25
CA GLY A 103 7.83 -2.78 -16.08
C GLY A 103 7.21 -1.40 -15.88
N TYR A 104 7.88 -0.50 -15.16
CA TYR A 104 7.47 0.89 -15.01
C TYR A 104 8.15 1.76 -16.06
N ASP A 105 7.38 2.54 -16.82
CA ASP A 105 7.93 3.50 -17.78
C ASP A 105 8.60 4.67 -17.04
N PRO A 106 9.94 4.84 -17.14
CA PRO A 106 10.64 5.90 -16.43
C PRO A 106 10.31 7.31 -16.95
N TYR A 107 9.64 7.44 -18.09
CA TYR A 107 9.23 8.72 -18.67
C TYR A 107 7.74 9.04 -18.47
N ALA A 108 6.95 8.12 -17.91
CA ALA A 108 5.55 8.35 -17.58
C ALA A 108 5.40 8.96 -16.19
N ASN A 109 4.56 10.00 -16.06
CA ASN A 109 4.34 10.71 -14.79
C ASN A 109 2.84 11.07 -14.58
N PRO A 110 2.05 10.20 -13.93
CA PRO A 110 2.39 8.85 -13.46
C PRO A 110 2.24 7.80 -14.58
N PRO A 111 2.84 6.61 -14.42
CA PRO A 111 2.47 5.44 -15.20
C PRO A 111 0.99 5.06 -15.03
N ASN A 112 0.39 4.46 -16.06
CA ASN A 112 -0.92 3.84 -15.93
C ASN A 112 -0.78 2.46 -15.27
N TYR A 113 -1.11 2.37 -13.98
CA TYR A 113 -1.05 1.12 -13.22
C TYR A 113 -2.23 0.16 -13.47
N GLY A 114 -3.27 0.62 -14.16
CA GLY A 114 -4.49 -0.14 -14.44
C GLY A 114 -5.72 0.39 -13.70
N ASN A 115 -6.84 -0.33 -13.89
CA ASN A 115 -8.13 0.04 -13.31
C ASN A 115 -8.43 -0.79 -12.05
N PRO A 116 -8.90 -0.18 -10.95
CA PRO A 116 -9.18 -0.88 -9.71
C PRO A 116 -10.44 -1.76 -9.78
N ASP A 117 -10.44 -2.84 -9.02
CA ASP A 117 -11.65 -3.63 -8.77
C ASP A 117 -12.71 -2.77 -8.03
N PRO A 118 -14.02 -2.98 -8.25
CA PRO A 118 -15.09 -2.18 -7.63
C PRO A 118 -15.04 -2.16 -6.10
N THR A 119 -14.57 -3.24 -5.47
CA THR A 119 -14.41 -3.32 -4.01
C THR A 119 -13.40 -2.30 -3.49
N VAL A 120 -12.31 -2.08 -4.21
CA VAL A 120 -11.26 -1.14 -3.83
C VAL A 120 -11.73 0.31 -4.01
N ILE A 121 -12.56 0.57 -5.04
CA ILE A 121 -13.22 1.87 -5.23
C ILE A 121 -14.11 2.19 -4.02
N ASN A 122 -14.94 1.23 -3.59
CA ASN A 122 -15.83 1.39 -2.44
C ASN A 122 -15.04 1.63 -1.14
N ASN A 123 -13.99 0.83 -0.89
CA ASN A 123 -13.10 1.01 0.26
C ASN A 123 -12.48 2.40 0.27
N THR A 124 -12.03 2.88 -0.89
CA THR A 124 -11.44 4.23 -1.03
C THR A 124 -12.46 5.31 -0.67
N HIS A 125 -13.70 5.17 -1.11
CA HIS A 125 -14.76 6.11 -0.76
C HIS A 125 -15.08 6.14 0.74
N TRP A 126 -15.08 4.99 1.42
CA TRP A 126 -15.21 4.94 2.89
C TRP A 126 -14.04 5.62 3.59
N VAL A 127 -12.81 5.34 3.16
CA VAL A 127 -11.61 5.98 3.72
C VAL A 127 -11.66 7.50 3.58
N LEU A 128 -12.06 8.02 2.41
CA LEU A 128 -12.19 9.45 2.16
C LEU A 128 -13.29 10.11 3.01
N LYS A 129 -14.31 9.36 3.43
CA LYS A 129 -15.34 9.82 4.38
C LYS A 129 -14.90 9.75 5.84
N GLY A 130 -13.76 9.13 6.13
CA GLY A 130 -13.33 8.85 7.50
C GLY A 130 -14.00 7.61 8.11
N ASP A 131 -14.67 6.79 7.30
CA ASP A 131 -15.42 5.61 7.73
C ASP A 131 -14.50 4.39 7.96
N TYR A 132 -13.49 4.54 8.81
CA TYR A 132 -12.62 3.44 9.24
C TYR A 132 -12.43 3.44 10.75
N LYS A 133 -12.28 2.24 11.33
CA LYS A 133 -12.21 2.06 12.78
C LYS A 133 -10.76 2.21 13.24
N THR A 134 -10.48 3.20 14.08
CA THR A 134 -9.23 3.21 14.85
C THR A 134 -9.30 2.17 15.97
N PRO A 135 -8.43 1.15 15.97
CA PRO A 135 -8.40 0.12 17.01
C PRO A 135 -8.23 0.73 18.41
N ALA A 136 -8.92 0.18 19.42
CA ALA A 136 -8.94 0.74 20.77
C ALA A 136 -7.53 0.92 21.37
N ASN A 137 -6.62 -0.01 21.08
CA ASN A 137 -5.22 0.05 21.50
C ASN A 137 -4.43 1.19 20.83
N LEU A 138 -4.90 1.77 19.72
CA LEU A 138 -4.21 2.81 18.97
C LEU A 138 -4.82 4.23 19.10
N LYS A 139 -6.03 4.36 19.68
CA LYS A 139 -6.80 5.63 19.72
C LYS A 139 -6.04 6.84 20.27
N GLY A 140 -5.32 6.68 21.38
CA GLY A 140 -4.61 7.79 22.04
C GLY A 140 -3.36 8.29 21.29
N TYR A 141 -2.80 7.49 20.38
CA TYR A 141 -1.61 7.89 19.62
C TYR A 141 -1.96 8.77 18.42
N PHE A 142 -3.03 8.41 17.69
CA PHE A 142 -3.43 9.15 16.50
C PHE A 142 -4.12 10.49 16.80
N GLN A 143 -4.75 10.64 17.97
CA GLN A 143 -5.30 11.94 18.42
C GLN A 143 -4.21 12.99 18.71
N VAL A 144 -3.02 12.57 19.17
CA VAL A 144 -1.90 13.49 19.44
C VAL A 144 -1.26 13.99 18.14
N ASN A 145 -1.19 13.15 17.11
CA ASN A 145 -0.58 13.49 15.81
C ASN A 145 -1.45 14.39 14.91
N GLN A 146 -2.78 14.37 15.07
CA GLN A 146 -3.66 15.33 14.39
C GLN A 146 -3.51 16.75 14.95
N ASN A 147 -3.26 16.89 16.25
CA ASN A 147 -3.05 18.21 16.87
C ASN A 147 -1.68 18.83 16.57
N SER A 148 -0.68 18.03 16.18
CA SER A 148 0.67 18.52 15.83
C SER A 148 0.80 18.93 14.36
N THR A 149 -0.10 18.50 13.49
CA THR A 149 -0.13 18.94 12.07
C THR A 149 -0.91 20.25 11.86
N SER A 150 -1.77 20.64 12.80
CA SER A 150 -2.54 21.89 12.70
C SER A 150 -1.75 23.15 13.09
N GLN A 151 -0.50 23.04 13.56
CA GLN A 151 0.32 24.19 13.96
C GLN A 151 1.28 24.72 12.87
N HIS A 152 1.29 24.12 11.67
CA HIS A 152 2.25 24.51 10.62
C HIS A 152 1.64 25.16 9.36
N LEU A 153 0.41 25.68 9.43
CA LEU A 153 -0.08 26.67 8.46
C LEU A 153 0.26 28.09 8.96
N GLY A 154 1.56 28.36 9.09
CA GLY A 154 2.10 29.69 9.32
C GLY A 154 2.42 30.34 7.98
N SER A 155 1.63 31.34 7.64
CA SER A 155 1.91 32.48 6.75
C SER A 155 3.21 32.42 5.92
N LEU A 156 3.06 32.25 4.61
CA LEU A 156 3.83 32.95 3.56
C LEU A 156 2.93 33.12 2.34
#